data_AF-R6ZV61-F1
#
_entry.id   AF-R6ZV61-F1
#
_cell.length_a   1.000
_cell.length_b   1.000
_cell.length_c   1.000
_cell.angle_alpha   90.00
_cell.angle_beta   90.00
_cell.angle_gamma   90.00
#
_symmetry.space_group_name_H-M   'P 1'
#
loop_
_entity.id
_entity.type
_entity.pdbx_description
1 polymer ?
#
loop_
_entity_poly.entity_id
_entity_poly.type
_entity_poly.pdbx_seq_one_letter_code
_entity_poly.pdbx_strand_id
1 'polypeptide(L)'
;MFYANILFHFFKKQSNLCYHLIMKTLKISYIFLILPLILGIIGLTEAQIPMSDALFYSFSMYFVAYEGPAYNYYVEAARWLAPIMTFSSVLMFFSYYRQRIYNYIKYQRNDSVVLYGNAELCSIIKQSLNNPIIETEDFEFVKAHRYILCGAEEENLLFYENHKEKLRDKKVYIQCETLRSQLISNDNVKLFNMNEISARLYWNKFDIKKILANIKDAHIVLIAFGLMKESGQDHHGLKI
;
A
#
# COMPACT_ATOMS: atom_id res chain seq x y z
N MET A 1 -13.87 -18.77 2.06
CA MET A 1 -13.33 -17.40 2.26
C MET A 1 -12.22 -17.29 3.32
N PHE A 2 -12.11 -18.21 4.30
CA PHE A 2 -11.04 -18.19 5.31
C PHE A 2 -9.61 -18.38 4.77
N TYR A 3 -9.42 -19.24 3.76
CA TYR A 3 -8.09 -19.50 3.20
C TYR A 3 -7.49 -18.31 2.44
N ALA A 4 -8.31 -17.44 1.84
CA ALA A 4 -7.84 -16.27 1.11
C ALA A 4 -7.31 -15.17 2.06
N ASN A 5 -7.96 -14.98 3.22
CA ASN A 5 -7.50 -14.02 4.23
C ASN A 5 -6.23 -14.46 4.94
N ILE A 6 -6.06 -15.76 5.21
CA ILE A 6 -4.83 -16.30 5.78
C ILE A 6 -3.68 -16.19 4.76
N LEU A 7 -3.92 -16.51 3.49
CA LEU A 7 -2.90 -16.35 2.44
C LEU A 7 -2.51 -14.88 2.28
N PHE A 8 -3.48 -13.96 2.29
CA PHE A 8 -3.21 -12.53 2.12
C PHE A 8 -2.44 -11.93 3.31
N HIS A 9 -2.76 -12.35 4.54
CA HIS A 9 -2.03 -11.91 5.73
C HIS A 9 -0.62 -12.53 5.81
N PHE A 10 -0.45 -13.78 5.36
CA PHE A 10 0.84 -14.45 5.24
C PHE A 10 1.73 -13.78 4.18
N PHE A 11 1.16 -13.42 3.02
CA PHE A 11 1.85 -12.66 1.97
C PHE A 11 2.22 -11.23 2.41
N LYS A 12 1.38 -10.57 3.23
CA LYS A 12 1.60 -9.19 3.70
C LYS A 12 2.65 -9.09 4.80
N LYS A 13 2.68 -10.02 5.77
CA LYS A 13 3.76 -10.11 6.76
C LYS A 13 5.08 -10.56 6.13
N GLN A 14 5.03 -11.38 5.08
CA GLN A 14 6.19 -11.60 4.21
C GLN A 14 6.59 -10.30 3.50
N SER A 15 5.71 -9.42 3.05
CA SER A 15 6.08 -8.23 2.25
C SER A 15 7.15 -7.32 2.87
N ASN A 16 7.08 -6.95 4.15
CA ASN A 16 8.07 -6.04 4.76
C ASN A 16 9.38 -6.75 5.13
N LEU A 17 9.31 -8.01 5.57
CA LEU A 17 10.49 -8.85 5.82
C LEU A 17 11.17 -9.22 4.50
N CYS A 18 10.38 -9.55 3.47
CA CYS A 18 10.80 -9.86 2.12
C CYS A 18 11.32 -8.62 1.43
N TYR A 19 10.79 -7.41 1.68
CA TYR A 19 11.40 -6.18 1.15
C TYR A 19 12.78 -5.95 1.75
N HIS A 20 12.95 -6.11 3.07
CA HIS A 20 14.26 -5.99 3.71
C HIS A 20 15.23 -7.10 3.26
N LEU A 21 14.75 -8.34 3.15
CA LEU A 21 15.51 -9.49 2.64
C LEU A 21 15.85 -9.30 1.15
N ILE A 22 14.92 -8.82 0.33
CA ILE A 22 15.10 -8.51 -1.10
C ILE A 22 16.10 -7.36 -1.26
N MET A 23 16.06 -6.33 -0.42
CA MET A 23 17.03 -5.23 -0.44
C MET A 23 18.43 -5.72 -0.02
N LYS A 24 18.50 -6.65 0.94
CA LYS A 24 19.75 -7.30 1.34
C LYS A 24 20.26 -8.23 0.23
N THR A 25 19.41 -9.03 -0.40
CA THR A 25 19.77 -9.90 -1.53
C THR A 25 20.05 -9.11 -2.79
N LEU A 26 19.47 -7.91 -2.97
CA LEU A 26 19.78 -6.98 -4.06
C LEU A 26 21.24 -6.54 -3.97
N LYS A 27 21.66 -6.02 -2.79
CA LYS A 27 23.06 -5.63 -2.56
C LYS A 27 24.03 -6.80 -2.77
N ILE A 28 23.65 -7.98 -2.28
CA ILE A 28 24.44 -9.21 -2.45
C ILE A 28 24.48 -9.64 -3.94
N SER A 29 23.37 -9.51 -4.66
CA SER A 29 23.27 -9.86 -6.08
C SER A 29 24.08 -8.92 -6.97
N TYR A 30 24.19 -7.62 -6.66
CA TYR A 30 25.10 -6.72 -7.39
C TYR A 30 26.58 -7.14 -7.24
N ILE A 31 26.98 -7.60 -6.06
CA ILE A 31 28.33 -8.13 -5.83
C ILE A 31 28.55 -9.40 -6.66
N PHE A 32 27.56 -10.29 -6.69
CA PHE A 32 27.61 -11.50 -7.52
C PHE A 32 27.53 -11.22 -9.02
N LEU A 33 26.94 -10.11 -9.45
CA LEU A 33 26.91 -9.71 -10.85
C LEU A 33 28.30 -9.31 -11.34
N ILE A 34 29.17 -8.76 -10.48
CA ILE A 34 30.53 -8.33 -10.85
C ILE A 34 31.53 -9.51 -10.81
N LEU A 35 31.23 -10.53 -10.01
CA LEU A 35 32.11 -11.67 -9.79
C LEU A 35 32.51 -12.44 -11.09
N PRO A 36 31.60 -12.75 -12.03
CA PRO A 36 31.96 -13.36 -13.30
C PRO A 36 32.91 -12.50 -14.14
N LEU A 37 32.75 -11.18 -14.12
CA LEU A 37 33.63 -10.24 -14.82
C LEU A 37 35.04 -10.25 -14.25
N ILE A 38 35.19 -10.30 -12.92
CA ILE A 38 36.51 -10.41 -12.28
C ILE A 38 37.19 -11.74 -12.64
N LEU A 39 36.45 -12.86 -12.56
CA LEU A 39 36.97 -14.19 -12.89
C LEU A 39 37.38 -14.29 -14.36
N GLY A 40 36.60 -13.70 -15.27
CA GLY A 40 36.92 -13.66 -16.70
C GLY A 40 38.21 -12.88 -16.96
N ILE A 41 38.37 -11.70 -16.35
CA ILE A 41 39.58 -10.88 -16.50
C ILE A 41 40.81 -11.64 -15.99
N ILE A 42 40.75 -12.19 -14.77
CA ILE A 42 41.86 -12.96 -14.20
C ILE A 42 42.23 -14.12 -15.13
N GLY A 43 41.24 -14.93 -15.52
CA GLY A 43 41.49 -16.10 -16.36
C GLY A 43 42.06 -15.77 -17.75
N LEU A 44 41.70 -14.63 -18.33
CA LEU A 44 42.20 -14.19 -19.65
C LEU A 44 43.57 -13.49 -19.55
N THR A 45 43.82 -12.75 -18.47
CA THR A 45 45.15 -12.17 -18.20
C THR A 45 46.20 -13.25 -17.91
N GLU A 46 45.83 -14.33 -17.21
CA GLU A 46 46.69 -15.52 -17.05
C GLU A 46 46.99 -16.19 -18.40
N ALA A 47 46.06 -16.12 -19.36
CA ALA A 47 46.27 -16.58 -20.73
C ALA A 47 47.07 -15.57 -21.61
N GLN A 48 47.67 -14.54 -21.00
CA GLN A 48 48.46 -13.49 -21.67
C GLN A 48 47.68 -12.65 -22.69
N ILE A 49 46.35 -12.58 -22.56
CA ILE A 49 45.50 -11.74 -23.40
C ILE A 49 45.60 -10.29 -22.91
N PRO A 50 45.71 -9.29 -23.82
CA PRO A 50 45.74 -7.87 -23.43
C PRO A 50 44.53 -7.50 -22.56
N MET A 51 44.74 -6.63 -21.56
CA MET A 51 43.71 -6.26 -20.59
C MET A 51 42.43 -5.70 -21.24
N SER A 52 42.56 -4.93 -22.32
CA SER A 52 41.42 -4.40 -23.09
C SER A 52 40.54 -5.51 -23.64
N ASP A 53 41.19 -6.55 -24.17
CA ASP A 53 40.54 -7.66 -24.84
C ASP A 53 39.95 -8.61 -23.79
N ALA A 54 40.68 -8.83 -22.69
CA ALA A 54 40.20 -9.57 -21.53
C ALA A 54 38.91 -8.96 -20.95
N LEU A 55 38.85 -7.64 -20.84
CA LEU A 55 37.64 -6.91 -20.42
C LEU A 55 36.49 -7.10 -21.40
N PHE A 56 36.74 -6.91 -22.69
CA PHE A 56 35.73 -7.06 -23.74
C PHE A 56 35.15 -8.48 -23.77
N TYR A 57 36.02 -9.49 -23.75
CA TYR A 57 35.62 -10.88 -23.73
C TYR A 57 34.87 -11.27 -22.46
N SER A 58 35.31 -10.80 -21.28
CA SER A 58 34.59 -11.05 -20.03
C SER A 58 33.20 -10.41 -20.03
N PHE A 59 33.06 -9.23 -20.64
CA PHE A 59 31.75 -8.60 -20.82
C PHE A 59 30.86 -9.37 -21.80
N SER A 60 31.42 -9.93 -22.89
CA SER A 60 30.67 -10.73 -23.87
C SER A 60 30.02 -11.99 -23.26
N MET A 61 30.59 -12.53 -22.17
CA MET A 61 30.04 -13.70 -21.46
C MET A 61 28.65 -13.45 -20.86
N TYR A 62 28.31 -12.20 -20.49
CA TYR A 62 26.97 -11.85 -19.99
C TYR A 62 25.87 -12.04 -21.04
N PHE A 63 26.24 -11.97 -22.32
CA PHE A 63 25.34 -12.14 -23.45
C PHE A 63 25.41 -13.54 -24.08
N VAL A 64 26.11 -14.49 -23.44
CA VAL A 64 26.34 -15.84 -23.99
C VAL A 64 27.04 -15.78 -25.36
N ALA A 65 27.82 -14.73 -25.61
CA ALA A 65 28.44 -14.44 -26.90
C ALA A 65 29.97 -14.61 -26.88
N TYR A 66 30.50 -15.36 -25.91
CA TYR A 66 31.94 -15.54 -25.78
C TYR A 66 32.47 -16.56 -26.79
N GLU A 67 33.26 -16.06 -27.74
CA GLU A 67 34.02 -16.82 -28.74
C GLU A 67 35.54 -16.60 -28.55
N GLY A 68 36.00 -16.58 -27.30
CA GLY A 68 37.37 -16.20 -27.00
C GLY A 68 38.43 -17.29 -27.23
N PRO A 69 39.72 -16.90 -27.21
CA PRO A 69 40.83 -17.74 -27.67
C PRO A 69 41.40 -18.69 -26.61
N ALA A 70 40.96 -18.60 -25.34
CA ALA A 70 41.50 -19.40 -24.23
C ALA A 70 40.40 -20.02 -23.36
N TYR A 71 40.66 -21.25 -22.89
CA TYR A 71 39.78 -22.03 -22.03
C TYR A 71 40.54 -22.45 -20.77
N ASN A 72 40.40 -21.64 -19.71
CA ASN A 72 40.93 -21.89 -18.37
C ASN A 72 39.78 -22.13 -17.40
N TYR A 73 40.04 -22.80 -16.26
CA TYR A 73 39.01 -23.06 -15.24
C TYR A 73 38.27 -21.79 -14.80
N TYR A 74 38.96 -20.66 -14.66
CA TYR A 74 38.37 -19.36 -14.34
C TYR A 74 37.45 -18.83 -15.44
N VAL A 75 37.84 -19.00 -16.71
CA VAL A 75 37.09 -18.56 -17.88
C VAL A 75 35.80 -19.39 -18.03
N GLU A 76 35.88 -20.69 -17.80
CA GLU A 76 34.69 -21.55 -17.83
C GLU A 76 33.72 -21.22 -16.68
N ALA A 77 34.24 -21.00 -15.47
CA ALA A 77 33.43 -20.56 -14.34
C ALA A 77 32.74 -19.23 -14.64
N ALA A 78 33.47 -18.25 -15.17
CA ALA A 78 32.92 -16.96 -15.59
C ALA A 78 31.83 -17.11 -16.68
N ARG A 79 32.06 -17.98 -17.67
CA ARG A 79 31.13 -18.22 -18.78
C ARG A 79 29.80 -18.79 -18.32
N TRP A 80 29.79 -19.67 -17.32
CA TRP A 80 28.56 -20.24 -16.77
C TRP A 80 27.89 -19.32 -15.75
N LEU A 81 28.66 -18.60 -14.95
CA LEU A 81 28.12 -17.71 -13.92
C LEU A 81 27.53 -16.42 -14.51
N ALA A 82 28.09 -15.87 -15.58
CA ALA A 82 27.63 -14.59 -16.14
C ALA A 82 26.15 -14.63 -16.61
N PRO A 83 25.67 -15.63 -17.36
CA PRO A 83 24.27 -15.69 -17.78
C PRO A 83 23.30 -15.93 -16.61
N ILE A 84 23.69 -16.78 -15.64
CA ILE A 84 22.88 -17.06 -14.44
C ILE A 84 22.68 -15.79 -13.62
N MET A 85 23.76 -15.04 -13.39
CA MET A 85 23.69 -13.79 -12.64
C MET A 85 22.90 -12.73 -13.40
N THR A 86 23.09 -12.63 -14.72
CA THR A 86 22.32 -11.71 -15.56
C THR A 86 20.82 -11.98 -15.47
N PHE A 87 20.41 -13.24 -15.64
CA PHE A 87 19.01 -13.63 -15.56
C PHE A 87 18.41 -13.37 -14.18
N SER A 88 19.15 -13.70 -13.12
CA SER A 88 18.76 -13.44 -11.73
C SER A 88 18.58 -11.95 -11.45
N SER A 89 19.53 -11.11 -11.87
CA SER A 89 19.45 -9.66 -11.71
C SER A 89 18.28 -9.04 -12.49
N VAL A 90 18.01 -9.50 -13.71
CA VAL A 90 16.86 -9.05 -14.51
C VAL A 90 15.54 -9.42 -13.83
N LEU A 91 15.36 -10.68 -13.41
CA LEU A 91 14.15 -11.11 -12.71
C LEU A 91 13.92 -10.32 -11.42
N MET A 92 14.99 -10.09 -10.67
CA MET A 92 14.91 -9.32 -9.42
C MET A 92 14.55 -7.86 -9.70
N PHE A 93 15.15 -7.23 -10.72
CA PHE A 93 14.79 -5.88 -11.15
C PHE A 93 13.30 -5.78 -11.51
N PHE A 94 12.79 -6.73 -12.30
CA PHE A 94 11.37 -6.79 -12.64
C PHE A 94 10.49 -6.97 -11.40
N SER A 95 10.83 -7.88 -10.48
CA SER A 95 10.04 -8.13 -9.28
C SER A 95 9.95 -6.90 -8.37
N TYR A 96 11.04 -6.14 -8.23
CA TYR A 96 11.10 -4.93 -7.42
C TYR A 96 10.23 -3.81 -8.03
N TYR A 97 10.38 -3.57 -9.33
CA TYR A 97 9.64 -2.52 -10.01
C TYR A 97 8.18 -2.89 -10.31
N ARG A 98 7.82 -4.18 -10.32
CA ARG A 98 6.46 -4.64 -10.63
C ARG A 98 5.41 -4.00 -9.74
N GLN A 99 5.61 -3.95 -8.43
CA GLN A 99 4.65 -3.30 -7.51
C GLN A 99 4.55 -1.80 -7.77
N ARG A 100 5.68 -1.13 -8.03
CA ARG A 100 5.72 0.30 -8.30
C ARG A 100 5.04 0.64 -9.63
N ILE A 101 5.28 -0.15 -10.66
CA ILE A 101 4.65 -0.02 -11.99
C ILE A 101 3.15 -0.33 -11.90
N TYR A 102 2.77 -1.41 -11.21
CA TYR A 102 1.36 -1.77 -11.01
C TYR A 102 0.61 -0.66 -10.27
N ASN A 103 1.19 -0.14 -9.20
CA ASN A 103 0.62 0.98 -8.46
C ASN A 103 0.55 2.24 -9.31
N TYR A 104 1.60 2.55 -10.08
CA TYR A 104 1.62 3.68 -11.02
C TYR A 104 0.52 3.62 -12.08
N ILE A 105 0.34 2.46 -12.71
CA ILE A 105 -0.73 2.22 -13.70
C ILE A 105 -2.11 2.34 -13.03
N LYS A 106 -2.24 1.83 -11.79
CA LYS A 106 -3.48 1.93 -11.02
C LYS A 106 -3.79 3.37 -10.62
N TYR A 107 -2.79 4.21 -10.35
CA TYR A 107 -2.95 5.63 -10.04
C TYR A 107 -3.44 6.46 -11.23
N GLN A 108 -3.06 6.09 -12.46
CA GLN A 108 -3.49 6.80 -13.68
C GLN A 108 -4.96 6.57 -14.04
N ARG A 109 -5.65 5.60 -13.42
CA ARG A 109 -7.10 5.47 -13.62
C ARG A 109 -7.82 6.62 -12.92
N ASN A 110 -8.57 7.41 -13.70
CA ASN A 110 -9.29 8.62 -13.32
C ASN A 110 -10.38 8.47 -12.24
N ASP A 111 -10.41 7.36 -11.50
CA ASP A 111 -11.34 7.13 -10.40
C ASP A 111 -10.71 6.30 -9.26
N SER A 112 -9.38 6.42 -9.09
CA SER A 112 -8.65 5.76 -8.00
C SER A 112 -9.04 6.32 -6.64
N VAL A 113 -9.40 5.41 -5.73
CA VAL A 113 -9.75 5.70 -4.34
C VAL A 113 -8.70 5.04 -3.46
N VAL A 114 -8.04 5.81 -2.59
CA VAL A 114 -7.17 5.26 -1.56
C VAL A 114 -7.94 5.18 -0.26
N LEU A 115 -7.80 4.06 0.41
CA LEU A 115 -8.45 3.80 1.67
C LEU A 115 -7.39 3.48 2.74
N TYR A 116 -7.42 4.28 3.81
CA TYR A 116 -6.55 4.17 4.97
C TYR A 116 -7.40 3.74 6.17
N GLY A 117 -6.91 2.83 7.00
CA GLY A 117 -7.59 2.43 8.23
C GLY A 117 -7.59 0.93 8.48
N ASN A 118 -8.49 0.49 9.37
CA ASN A 118 -8.58 -0.90 9.81
C ASN A 118 -9.02 -1.83 8.66
N ALA A 119 -8.27 -2.91 8.45
CA ALA A 119 -8.49 -3.93 7.42
C ALA A 119 -9.95 -4.45 7.34
N GLU A 120 -10.65 -4.57 8.47
CA GLU A 120 -12.06 -5.01 8.47
C GLU A 120 -12.97 -3.99 7.79
N LEU A 121 -12.88 -2.72 8.18
CA LEU A 121 -13.64 -1.62 7.57
C LEU A 121 -13.24 -1.42 6.11
N CYS A 122 -11.94 -1.51 5.80
CA CYS A 122 -11.44 -1.46 4.44
C CYS A 122 -12.11 -2.51 3.56
N SER A 123 -12.25 -3.74 4.07
CA SER A 123 -12.84 -4.86 3.32
C SER A 123 -14.31 -4.65 2.99
N ILE A 124 -15.08 -4.08 3.91
CA ILE A 124 -16.51 -3.78 3.73
C ILE A 124 -16.69 -2.67 2.69
N ILE A 125 -15.91 -1.59 2.81
CA ILE A 125 -15.97 -0.47 1.87
C ILE A 125 -15.52 -0.92 0.47
N LYS A 126 -14.51 -1.80 0.40
CA LYS A 126 -14.07 -2.40 -0.87
C LYS A 126 -15.14 -3.20 -1.58
N GLN A 127 -15.97 -3.95 -0.86
CA GLN A 127 -17.06 -4.72 -1.46
C GLN A 127 -18.18 -3.82 -2.01
N SER A 128 -18.36 -2.62 -1.45
CA SER A 128 -19.42 -1.69 -1.86
C SER A 128 -19.02 -0.73 -2.98
N LEU A 129 -17.72 -0.54 -3.23
CA LEU A 129 -17.21 0.35 -4.28
C LEU A 129 -16.71 -0.45 -5.49
N ASN A 130 -17.27 -0.14 -6.67
CA ASN A 130 -16.81 -0.68 -7.95
C ASN A 130 -15.48 -0.05 -8.46
N ASN A 131 -14.86 0.82 -7.67
CA ASN A 131 -13.71 1.62 -8.08
C ASN A 131 -12.39 0.89 -7.79
N PRO A 132 -11.30 1.22 -8.51
CA PRO A 132 -9.98 0.70 -8.18
C PRO A 132 -9.51 1.24 -6.81
N ILE A 133 -9.67 0.42 -5.76
CA ILE A 133 -9.29 0.76 -4.39
C ILE A 133 -7.86 0.35 -4.06
N ILE A 134 -7.12 1.25 -3.44
CA ILE A 134 -5.75 1.04 -2.97
C ILE A 134 -5.78 1.07 -1.45
N GLU A 135 -5.52 -0.09 -0.85
CA GLU A 135 -5.41 -0.24 0.59
C GLU A 135 -3.98 0.04 1.00
N THR A 136 -3.82 0.95 1.95
CA THR A 136 -2.50 1.25 2.54
C THR A 136 -2.69 1.26 4.05
N GLU A 137 -2.01 0.34 4.74
CA GLU A 137 -2.00 0.29 6.20
C GLU A 137 -0.95 1.24 6.79
N ASP A 138 0.13 1.50 6.06
CA ASP A 138 1.32 2.17 6.60
C ASP A 138 1.20 3.71 6.69
N PHE A 139 0.00 4.29 6.51
CA PHE A 139 -0.20 5.75 6.38
C PHE A 139 0.86 6.42 5.47
N GLU A 140 1.43 5.68 4.52
CA GLU A 140 2.31 6.24 3.51
C GLU A 140 1.46 6.98 2.49
N PHE A 141 1.87 8.20 2.15
CA PHE A 141 1.13 9.01 1.19
C PHE A 141 1.15 8.37 -0.21
N VAL A 142 -0.03 8.03 -0.69
CA VAL A 142 -0.24 7.43 -2.01
C VAL A 142 -1.03 8.39 -2.89
N LYS A 143 -0.62 8.56 -4.14
CA LYS A 143 -1.29 9.49 -5.07
C LYS A 143 -2.59 8.87 -5.61
N ALA A 144 -3.72 9.55 -5.39
CA ALA A 144 -5.02 9.13 -5.91
C ALA A 144 -5.94 10.31 -6.17
N HIS A 145 -7.11 10.01 -6.74
CA HIS A 145 -8.13 11.02 -7.02
C HIS A 145 -9.02 11.29 -5.80
N ARG A 146 -9.33 10.26 -5.01
CA ARG A 146 -10.12 10.36 -3.77
C ARG A 146 -9.46 9.60 -2.63
N TYR A 147 -9.69 10.09 -1.42
CA TYR A 147 -9.09 9.57 -0.19
C TYR A 147 -10.18 9.28 0.83
N ILE A 148 -10.16 8.12 1.46
CA ILE A 148 -11.06 7.74 2.55
C ILE A 148 -10.20 7.32 3.75
N LEU A 149 -10.30 8.07 4.84
CA LEU A 149 -9.58 7.81 6.10
C LEU A 149 -10.58 7.21 7.10
N CYS A 150 -10.41 5.93 7.42
CA CYS A 150 -11.22 5.12 8.33
C CYS A 150 -10.40 4.60 9.53
N GLY A 151 -9.26 5.22 9.83
CA GLY A 151 -8.45 4.91 11.01
C GLY A 151 -8.98 5.58 12.28
N ALA A 152 -8.18 5.57 13.34
CA ALA A 152 -8.50 6.35 14.54
C ALA A 152 -8.57 7.85 14.23
N GLU A 153 -9.43 8.60 14.93
CA GLU A 153 -9.65 10.02 14.66
C GLU A 153 -8.34 10.82 14.69
N GLU A 154 -7.51 10.61 15.71
CA GLU A 154 -6.21 11.29 15.85
C GLU A 154 -5.25 10.96 14.70
N GLU A 155 -5.17 9.69 14.29
CA GLU A 155 -4.32 9.25 13.17
C GLU A 155 -4.76 9.86 11.84
N ASN A 156 -6.07 9.88 11.59
CA ASN A 156 -6.64 10.44 10.36
C ASN A 156 -6.38 11.94 10.27
N LEU A 157 -6.55 12.68 11.37
CA LEU A 157 -6.30 14.11 11.44
C LEU A 157 -4.82 14.42 11.28
N LEU A 158 -3.95 13.70 11.99
CA LEU A 158 -2.49 13.85 11.88
C LEU A 158 -2.01 13.60 10.44
N PHE A 159 -2.50 12.54 9.79
CA PHE A 159 -2.18 12.24 8.39
C PHE A 159 -2.65 13.36 7.44
N TYR A 160 -3.86 13.88 7.65
CA TYR A 160 -4.39 14.97 6.85
C TYR A 160 -3.56 16.25 7.02
N GLU A 161 -3.18 16.61 8.25
CA GLU A 161 -2.33 17.77 8.53
C GLU A 161 -0.95 17.64 7.88
N ASN A 162 -0.31 16.48 8.02
CA ASN A 162 1.00 16.18 7.42
C ASN A 162 1.00 16.22 5.88
N HIS A 163 -0.16 16.08 5.24
CA HIS A 163 -0.30 16.01 3.79
C HIS A 163 -1.27 17.06 3.21
N LYS A 164 -1.56 18.12 3.97
CA LYS A 164 -2.54 19.15 3.62
C LYS A 164 -2.31 19.78 2.25
N GLU A 165 -1.06 20.11 1.92
CA GLU A 165 -0.71 20.68 0.61
C GLU A 165 -0.98 19.73 -0.56
N LYS A 166 -0.71 18.43 -0.36
CA LYS A 166 -0.89 17.40 -1.40
C LYS A 166 -2.36 17.03 -1.59
N LEU A 167 -3.19 17.22 -0.56
CA LEU A 167 -4.60 16.88 -0.53
C LEU A 167 -5.53 18.05 -0.88
N ARG A 168 -5.00 19.28 -1.01
CA ARG A 168 -5.78 20.51 -1.20
C ARG A 168 -6.83 20.44 -2.31
N ASP A 169 -6.47 19.87 -3.45
CA ASP A 169 -7.33 19.77 -4.64
C ASP A 169 -7.97 18.38 -4.79
N LYS A 170 -7.99 17.59 -3.72
CA LYS A 170 -8.48 16.20 -3.72
C LYS A 170 -9.70 16.05 -2.83
N LYS A 171 -10.61 15.15 -3.21
CA LYS A 171 -11.75 14.80 -2.38
C LYS A 171 -11.30 13.87 -1.26
N VAL A 172 -11.38 14.32 -0.02
CA VAL A 172 -10.97 13.57 1.18
C VAL A 172 -12.19 13.34 2.05
N TYR A 173 -12.40 12.09 2.45
CA TYR A 173 -13.42 11.67 3.40
C TYR A 173 -12.72 11.22 4.67
N ILE A 174 -13.09 11.79 5.82
CA ILE A 174 -12.42 11.52 7.09
C ILE A 174 -13.45 11.01 8.10
N GLN A 175 -13.20 9.85 8.67
CA GLN A 175 -13.97 9.32 9.78
C GLN A 175 -13.63 10.11 11.05
N CYS A 176 -14.66 10.68 11.66
CA CYS A 176 -14.56 11.49 12.87
C CYS A 176 -15.73 11.12 13.79
N GLU A 177 -15.44 10.78 15.05
CA GLU A 177 -16.47 10.43 16.02
C GLU A 177 -16.88 11.64 16.85
N THR A 178 -15.94 12.54 17.13
CA THR A 178 -16.22 13.75 17.91
C THR A 178 -16.69 14.93 17.04
N LEU A 179 -17.56 15.77 17.61
CA LEU A 179 -18.12 16.98 16.97
C LEU A 179 -17.07 18.07 16.63
N ARG A 180 -15.77 17.84 16.86
CA ARG A 180 -14.66 18.71 16.38
C ARG A 180 -14.69 18.92 14.86
N SER A 181 -15.49 18.12 14.16
CA SER A 181 -15.81 18.15 12.74
C SER A 181 -16.11 19.52 12.09
N GLN A 182 -16.59 20.50 12.84
CA GLN A 182 -16.99 21.79 12.25
C GLN A 182 -15.79 22.69 11.87
N LEU A 183 -14.59 22.40 12.39
CA LEU A 183 -13.41 23.25 12.17
C LEU A 183 -12.61 22.94 10.89
N ILE A 184 -12.85 21.79 10.23
CA ILE A 184 -12.04 21.30 9.10
C ILE A 184 -12.86 21.17 7.80
N SER A 185 -14.18 21.36 7.85
CA SER A 185 -15.05 21.22 6.68
C SER A 185 -14.78 22.30 5.63
N ASN A 186 -14.03 21.92 4.59
CA ASN A 186 -13.88 22.64 3.33
C ASN A 186 -14.65 21.87 2.23
N ASP A 187 -14.94 22.48 1.08
CA ASP A 187 -15.67 21.81 -0.02
C ASP A 187 -15.06 20.47 -0.46
N ASN A 188 -13.75 20.33 -0.32
CA ASN A 188 -12.99 19.14 -0.70
C ASN A 188 -12.86 18.10 0.43
N VAL A 189 -13.16 18.45 1.69
CA VAL A 189 -13.01 17.57 2.85
C VAL A 189 -14.37 17.31 3.48
N LYS A 190 -14.80 16.06 3.44
CA LYS A 190 -16.07 15.61 4.01
C LYS A 190 -15.81 14.76 5.23
N LEU A 191 -16.36 15.17 6.35
CA LEU A 191 -16.29 14.38 7.57
C LEU A 191 -17.50 13.46 7.65
N PHE A 192 -17.29 12.26 8.16
CA PHE A 192 -18.36 11.31 8.34
C PHE A 192 -18.22 10.54 9.65
N ASN A 193 -19.35 10.21 10.24
CA ASN A 193 -19.44 9.31 11.37
C ASN A 193 -20.22 8.05 10.94
N MET A 194 -19.62 6.88 11.14
CA MET A 194 -20.23 5.62 10.71
C MET A 194 -21.52 5.31 11.48
N ASN A 195 -21.60 5.68 12.76
CA ASN A 195 -22.79 5.50 13.59
C ASN A 195 -23.94 6.39 13.10
N GLU A 196 -23.65 7.65 12.76
CA GLU A 196 -24.64 8.58 12.23
C GLU A 196 -25.16 8.15 10.85
N ILE A 197 -24.25 7.72 9.96
CA ILE A 197 -24.63 7.18 8.65
C ILE A 197 -25.51 5.93 8.83
N SER A 198 -25.13 5.02 9.72
CA SER A 198 -25.89 3.80 9.99
C SER A 198 -27.28 4.10 10.53
N ALA A 199 -27.39 5.02 11.50
CA ALA A 199 -28.66 5.47 12.04
C ALA A 199 -29.54 6.10 10.95
N ARG A 200 -28.96 6.95 10.09
CA ARG A 200 -29.69 7.58 8.99
C ARG A 200 -30.16 6.57 7.95
N LEU A 201 -29.33 5.59 7.59
CA LEU A 201 -29.72 4.50 6.69
C LEU A 201 -30.83 3.64 7.30
N TYR A 202 -30.75 3.34 8.59
CA TYR A 202 -31.79 2.63 9.33
C TYR A 202 -33.11 3.42 9.32
N TRP A 203 -33.08 4.71 9.68
CA TRP A 203 -34.27 5.57 9.68
C TRP A 203 -34.92 5.70 8.31
N ASN A 204 -34.11 5.81 7.25
CA ASN A 204 -34.61 5.84 5.88
C ASN A 204 -35.24 4.51 5.46
N LYS A 205 -34.64 3.38 5.84
CA LYS A 205 -35.18 2.04 5.51
C LYS A 205 -36.54 1.79 6.15
N PHE A 206 -36.74 2.26 7.38
CA PHE A 206 -37.98 2.08 8.13
C PHE A 206 -38.94 3.26 8.03
N ASP A 207 -38.67 4.23 7.14
CA ASP A 207 -39.50 5.41 6.92
C ASP A 207 -39.91 6.11 8.24
N ILE A 208 -39.00 6.12 9.22
CA ILE A 208 -39.31 6.57 10.60
C ILE A 208 -39.80 8.02 10.61
N LYS A 209 -39.39 8.82 9.62
CA LYS A 209 -39.92 10.17 9.40
C LYS A 209 -41.43 10.21 9.19
N LYS A 210 -42.00 9.25 8.45
CA LYS A 210 -43.46 9.13 8.25
C LYS A 210 -44.15 8.66 9.52
N ILE A 211 -43.50 7.77 10.27
CA ILE A 211 -44.02 7.26 11.55
C ILE A 211 -44.05 8.41 12.58
N LEU A 212 -42.97 9.17 12.70
CA LEU A 212 -42.86 10.35 13.56
C LEU A 212 -43.84 11.46 13.17
N ALA A 213 -44.05 11.70 11.86
CA ALA A 213 -45.01 12.71 11.39
C ALA A 213 -46.47 12.39 11.80
N ASN A 214 -46.79 11.12 12.05
CA ASN A 214 -48.12 10.68 12.49
C ASN A 214 -48.28 10.62 14.01
N ILE A 215 -47.22 10.88 14.79
CA ILE A 215 -47.26 10.84 16.26
C ILE A 215 -47.11 12.27 16.76
N LYS A 216 -48.15 12.80 17.44
CA LYS A 216 -48.19 14.18 17.93
C LYS A 216 -47.18 14.47 19.04
N ASP A 217 -46.85 13.46 19.86
CA ASP A 217 -45.93 13.56 21.00
C ASP A 217 -44.92 12.41 20.96
N ALA A 218 -43.98 12.49 20.02
CA ALA A 218 -42.94 11.47 19.89
C ALA A 218 -41.78 11.77 20.85
N HIS A 219 -41.63 10.96 21.90
CA HIS A 219 -40.44 10.96 22.75
C HIS A 219 -39.40 9.98 22.19
N ILE A 220 -38.32 10.52 21.62
CA ILE A 220 -37.20 9.71 21.17
C ILE A 220 -36.33 9.38 22.39
N VAL A 221 -36.39 8.12 22.84
CA VAL A 221 -35.49 7.62 23.89
C VAL A 221 -34.29 6.98 23.21
N LEU A 222 -33.13 7.65 23.31
CA LEU A 222 -31.86 7.09 22.88
C LEU A 222 -31.37 6.10 23.95
N ILE A 223 -31.62 4.81 23.71
CA ILE A 223 -31.05 3.75 24.55
C ILE A 223 -29.60 3.55 24.09
N ALA A 224 -28.67 4.24 24.75
CA ALA A 224 -27.25 4.00 24.56
C ALA A 224 -26.89 2.62 25.12
N PHE A 225 -26.49 1.68 24.25
CA PHE A 225 -25.83 0.45 24.68
C PHE A 225 -24.33 0.74 24.88
N GLY A 226 -24.00 1.23 26.06
CA GLY A 226 -22.63 1.33 26.57
C GLY A 226 -22.64 0.95 28.05
N LEU A 227 -21.55 0.34 28.55
CA LEU A 227 -21.34 0.11 29.97
C LEU A 227 -21.44 1.45 30.71
N MET A 228 -22.63 1.73 31.26
CA MET A 228 -22.83 2.83 32.19
C MET A 228 -22.02 2.52 33.43
N LYS A 229 -20.87 3.18 33.56
CA LYS A 229 -20.24 3.40 34.85
C LYS A 229 -21.20 4.32 35.61
N GLU A 230 -21.82 3.79 36.66
CA GLU A 230 -22.86 4.46 37.44
C GLU A 230 -22.44 5.85 37.94
N SER A 231 -23.33 6.82 37.65
CA SER A 231 -23.76 7.99 38.43
C SER A 231 -22.68 8.94 39.01
N GLY A 232 -22.79 10.25 38.82
CA GLY A 232 -23.97 11.00 39.25
C GLY A 232 -24.44 12.14 38.32
N GLN A 233 -25.76 12.28 38.32
CA GLN A 233 -26.55 13.52 38.20
C GLN A 233 -26.25 14.44 37.01
N ASP A 234 -27.10 14.42 35.99
CA ASP A 234 -28.20 15.39 35.92
C ASP A 234 -29.09 15.17 34.69
N HIS A 235 -30.40 15.19 34.93
CA HIS A 235 -31.43 15.14 33.91
C HIS A 235 -31.53 16.49 33.20
N HIS A 236 -31.06 16.57 31.96
CA HIS A 236 -31.53 17.58 31.02
C HIS A 236 -32.13 16.91 29.78
N GLY A 237 -33.46 16.82 29.78
CA GLY A 237 -34.23 16.48 28.59
C GLY A 237 -34.12 17.60 27.57
N LEU A 238 -33.57 17.28 26.40
CA LEU A 238 -33.72 18.11 25.20
C LEU A 238 -35.16 17.95 24.70
N LYS A 239 -35.95 19.02 24.85
CA LYS A 239 -37.17 19.23 24.05
C LYS A 239 -36.72 19.74 22.68
N ILE A 240 -37.16 19.05 21.63
CA ILE A 240 -37.16 19.53 20.24
C ILE A 240 -38.43 20.34 20.04
#